data_AF-A0A1D2XCJ0-F1
#
_entry.id   AF-A0A1D2XCJ0-F1
#
_cell.length_a   1.000
_cell.length_b   1.000
_cell.length_c   1.000
_cell.angle_alpha   90.00
_cell.angle_beta   90.00
_cell.angle_gamma   90.00
#
_symmetry.space_group_name_H-M   'P 1'
#
loop_
_entity.id
_entity.type
_entity.pdbx_description
1 polymer ?
#
loop_
_entity_poly.entity_id
_entity_poly.type
_entity_poly.pdbx_seq_one_letter_code
_entity_poly.pdbx_strand_id
1 'polypeptide(L)'
;MVKFQRLLPMLAVLLISGGCSMKIHKDYAFTSPEHPLGTGKINAKLRGTQENLENDVSVNHAPYEMLLWFSVDHVDSPADCLVAISSVSLKNLETGEYVPIPESDSASFRQRSDGTYHASMNYKALGLSYSDHSLQFSYTLVGMCGLVASQASVTMNFKRDYSERKITFWDTLMGV
;
A
#
# COMPACT_ATOMS: atom_id res chain seq x y z
N MET A 1 43.38 -44.29 20.76
CA MET A 1 43.09 -42.87 20.45
C MET A 1 42.71 -42.71 18.98
N VAL A 2 41.52 -43.14 18.56
CA VAL A 2 41.05 -42.97 17.16
C VAL A 2 39.53 -42.89 17.16
N LYS A 3 38.93 -41.81 17.65
CA LYS A 3 37.46 -41.61 17.50
C LYS A 3 37.03 -40.15 17.27
N PHE A 4 37.90 -39.16 17.45
CA PHE A 4 37.55 -37.76 17.24
C PHE A 4 37.73 -37.27 15.79
N GLN A 5 38.43 -38.01 14.95
CA GLN A 5 38.87 -37.54 13.62
C GLN A 5 37.82 -37.73 12.51
N ARG A 6 36.72 -38.46 12.78
CA ARG A 6 35.65 -38.72 11.79
C ARG A 6 34.38 -37.89 12.01
N LEU A 7 34.22 -37.23 13.16
CA LEU A 7 33.04 -36.40 13.47
C LEU A 7 33.15 -34.98 12.90
N LEU A 8 34.36 -34.41 12.89
CA LEU A 8 34.61 -33.07 12.35
C LEU A 8 34.24 -32.88 10.86
N PRO A 9 34.60 -33.80 9.93
CA PRO A 9 34.23 -33.63 8.52
C PRO A 9 32.74 -33.84 8.28
N MET A 10 32.04 -34.62 9.12
CA MET A 10 30.60 -34.87 8.99
C MET A 10 29.77 -33.64 9.40
N LEU A 11 30.22 -32.90 10.42
CA LEU A 11 29.61 -31.63 10.83
C LEU A 11 29.86 -30.52 9.79
N ALA A 12 31.05 -30.50 9.18
CA ALA A 12 31.40 -29.57 8.11
C ALA A 12 30.57 -29.82 6.83
N VAL A 13 30.31 -31.08 6.47
CA VAL A 13 29.47 -31.44 5.32
C VAL A 13 28.01 -31.03 5.53
N LEU A 14 27.47 -31.17 6.75
CA LEU A 14 26.11 -30.70 7.10
C LEU A 14 25.97 -29.16 7.05
N LEU A 15 27.02 -28.41 7.40
CA LEU A 15 27.05 -26.95 7.29
C LEU A 15 27.21 -26.46 5.84
N ILE A 16 27.83 -27.26 4.95
CA ILE A 16 28.02 -26.93 3.53
C ILE A 16 26.83 -27.40 2.67
N SER A 17 26.11 -28.45 3.10
CA SER A 17 24.90 -28.95 2.42
C SER A 17 23.59 -28.30 2.89
N GLY A 18 23.65 -27.36 3.84
CA GLY A 18 22.54 -26.46 4.18
C GLY A 18 22.33 -25.51 3.01
N GLY A 19 21.64 -26.00 1.97
CA GLY A 19 21.47 -25.32 0.71
C GLY A 19 21.09 -23.86 0.90
N CYS A 20 21.81 -22.98 0.20
CA CYS A 20 21.41 -21.59 0.00
C CYS A 20 20.04 -21.57 -0.70
N SER A 21 18.94 -21.73 0.05
CA SER A 21 17.62 -21.32 -0.42
C SER A 21 17.66 -19.80 -0.45
N MET A 22 17.81 -19.28 -1.66
CA MET A 22 17.75 -17.85 -1.93
C MET A 22 16.32 -17.57 -2.38
N LYS A 23 15.55 -16.89 -1.55
CA LYS A 23 14.18 -16.50 -1.85
C LYS A 23 14.20 -15.18 -2.62
N ILE A 24 13.52 -15.09 -3.75
CA ILE A 24 13.41 -13.82 -4.50
C ILE A 24 12.05 -13.21 -4.22
N HIS A 25 12.06 -11.98 -3.69
CA HIS A 25 10.86 -11.19 -3.46
C HIS A 25 10.76 -10.10 -4.53
N LYS A 26 9.63 -10.07 -5.23
CA LYS A 26 9.31 -9.02 -6.20
C LYS A 26 8.13 -8.21 -5.68
N ASP A 27 8.35 -6.91 -5.53
CA ASP A 27 7.33 -5.97 -5.13
C ASP A 27 6.86 -5.17 -6.35
N TYR A 28 5.59 -5.34 -6.69
CA TYR A 28 4.89 -4.60 -7.74
C TYR A 28 4.10 -3.46 -7.08
N ALA A 29 4.79 -2.63 -6.30
CA ALA A 29 4.18 -1.54 -5.57
C ALA A 29 3.89 -0.33 -6.46
N PHE A 30 3.10 0.58 -5.91
CA PHE A 30 2.89 1.91 -6.47
C PHE A 30 3.35 2.96 -5.46
N THR A 31 3.80 4.10 -5.96
CA THR A 31 4.02 5.29 -5.15
C THR A 31 2.74 5.65 -4.38
N SER A 32 2.87 6.20 -3.18
CA SER A 32 1.73 6.73 -2.41
C SER A 32 1.64 8.24 -2.62
N PRO A 33 0.80 8.73 -3.57
CA PRO A 33 0.66 10.16 -3.81
C PRO A 33 -0.01 10.86 -2.64
N GLU A 34 0.39 12.12 -2.44
CA GLU A 34 -0.19 13.02 -1.46
C GLU A 34 -0.62 14.32 -2.15
N HIS A 35 -1.73 14.91 -1.70
CA HIS A 35 -2.23 16.19 -2.13
C HIS A 35 -2.39 17.10 -0.90
N PRO A 36 -1.70 18.25 -0.84
CA PRO A 36 -1.79 19.13 0.31
C PRO A 36 -3.18 19.75 0.43
N LEU A 37 -3.64 19.87 1.67
CA LEU A 37 -4.79 20.70 2.06
C LEU A 37 -4.26 21.81 2.96
N GLY A 38 -4.94 22.96 3.01
CA GLY A 38 -4.47 24.11 3.81
C GLY A 38 -4.12 23.77 5.27
N THR A 39 -4.85 22.84 5.90
CA THR A 39 -4.64 22.36 7.27
C THR A 39 -4.48 20.84 7.36
N GLY A 40 -4.00 20.20 6.29
CA GLY A 40 -3.88 18.74 6.24
C GLY A 40 -3.38 18.21 4.90
N LYS A 41 -3.76 16.97 4.58
CA LYS A 41 -3.47 16.35 3.28
C LYS A 41 -4.44 15.23 2.94
N ILE A 42 -4.59 14.97 1.66
CA ILE A 42 -5.23 13.77 1.14
C ILE A 42 -4.13 12.84 0.66
N ASN A 43 -4.24 11.56 0.99
CA ASN A 43 -3.27 10.56 0.60
C ASN A 43 -4.02 9.41 -0.07
N ALA A 44 -3.35 8.76 -1.01
CA ALA A 44 -3.87 7.55 -1.62
C ALA A 44 -2.78 6.48 -1.70
N LYS A 45 -3.19 5.21 -1.63
CA LYS A 45 -2.28 4.06 -1.75
C LYS A 45 -2.98 2.90 -2.45
N LEU A 46 -2.28 2.26 -3.38
CA LEU A 46 -2.66 0.96 -3.94
C LEU A 46 -1.91 -0.14 -3.19
N ARG A 47 -2.62 -1.18 -2.75
CA ARG A 47 -2.06 -2.32 -2.01
C ARG A 47 -2.41 -3.62 -2.70
N GLY A 48 -1.40 -4.37 -3.15
CA GLY A 48 -1.57 -5.72 -3.69
C GLY A 48 -1.63 -6.81 -2.62
N THR A 49 -2.02 -8.01 -3.03
CA THR A 49 -1.95 -9.26 -2.25
C THR A 49 -0.61 -9.96 -2.49
N GLN A 50 -0.09 -10.66 -1.48
CA GLN A 50 1.16 -11.41 -1.62
C GLN A 50 0.86 -12.87 -2.01
N GLU A 51 1.44 -13.33 -3.12
CA GLU A 51 1.41 -14.73 -3.57
C GLU A 51 2.81 -15.35 -3.45
N ASN A 52 2.85 -16.65 -3.13
CA ASN A 52 4.07 -17.47 -3.23
C ASN A 52 3.98 -18.29 -4.51
N LEU A 53 4.97 -18.18 -5.37
CA LEU A 53 5.14 -18.99 -6.57
C LEU A 53 6.06 -20.19 -6.26
N GLU A 54 6.01 -21.20 -7.14
CA GLU A 54 6.97 -22.31 -7.09
C GLU A 54 8.42 -21.80 -7.20
N ASN A 55 9.37 -22.49 -6.56
CA ASN A 55 10.81 -22.15 -6.49
C ASN A 55 11.19 -20.97 -5.57
N ASP A 56 10.60 -20.88 -4.37
CA ASP A 56 10.98 -19.88 -3.37
C ASP A 56 10.90 -18.43 -3.93
N VAL A 57 9.92 -18.15 -4.78
CA VAL A 57 9.66 -16.77 -5.27
C VAL A 57 8.38 -16.27 -4.64
N SER A 58 8.38 -15.03 -4.13
CA SER A 58 7.16 -14.36 -3.69
C SER A 58 6.94 -13.09 -4.49
N VAL A 59 5.68 -12.89 -4.88
CA VAL A 59 5.26 -11.79 -5.74
C VAL A 59 4.07 -11.08 -5.11
N ASN A 60 4.13 -9.76 -5.00
CA ASN A 60 2.93 -8.96 -4.78
C ASN A 60 2.14 -8.85 -6.09
N HIS A 61 0.88 -9.28 -6.11
CA HIS A 61 0.01 -9.30 -7.28
C HIS A 61 -1.40 -8.74 -6.97
N ALA A 62 -2.25 -8.62 -7.99
CA ALA A 62 -3.64 -8.16 -7.87
C ALA A 62 -4.56 -9.26 -7.28
N PRO A 63 -5.54 -8.95 -6.41
CA PRO A 63 -6.31 -7.71 -6.43
C PRO A 63 -5.65 -6.58 -5.66
N TYR A 64 -5.53 -5.43 -6.32
CA TYR A 64 -5.13 -4.21 -5.65
C TYR A 64 -6.35 -3.61 -4.93
N GLU A 65 -6.18 -3.25 -3.67
CA GLU A 65 -7.11 -2.37 -2.95
C GLU A 65 -6.60 -0.93 -3.04
N MET A 66 -7.51 0.04 -3.19
CA MET A 66 -7.19 1.46 -3.09
C MET A 66 -7.67 2.02 -1.76
N LEU A 67 -6.72 2.49 -0.95
CA LEU A 67 -6.98 3.25 0.25
C LEU A 67 -6.87 4.74 -0.09
N LEU A 68 -7.93 5.50 0.17
CA LEU A 68 -7.95 6.97 0.10
C LEU A 68 -8.22 7.49 1.50
N TRP A 69 -7.41 8.41 2.01
CA TRP A 69 -7.66 9.00 3.33
C TRP A 69 -7.26 10.46 3.44
N PHE A 70 -8.08 11.19 4.18
CA PHE A 70 -7.90 12.59 4.53
C PHE A 70 -7.26 12.64 5.91
N SER A 71 -6.22 13.45 6.08
CA SER A 71 -5.52 13.65 7.35
C SER A 71 -5.55 15.14 7.66
N VAL A 72 -5.95 15.53 8.86
CA VAL A 72 -5.95 16.92 9.32
C VAL A 72 -5.47 17.00 10.76
N ASP A 73 -4.87 18.12 11.11
CA ASP A 73 -4.30 18.33 12.45
C ASP A 73 -5.38 18.58 13.50
N HIS A 74 -6.49 19.20 13.10
CA HIS A 74 -7.58 19.56 13.99
C HIS A 74 -8.94 19.46 13.29
N VAL A 75 -9.95 19.04 14.06
CA VAL A 75 -11.36 19.08 13.65
C VAL A 75 -12.17 19.61 14.82
N ASP A 76 -12.95 20.67 14.59
CA ASP A 76 -13.75 21.33 15.63
C ASP A 76 -14.85 20.40 16.19
N SER A 77 -15.54 19.65 15.31
CA SER A 77 -16.48 18.59 15.70
C SER A 77 -16.21 17.29 14.90
N PRO A 78 -15.34 16.39 15.40
CA PRO A 78 -14.94 15.19 14.68
C PRO A 78 -16.09 14.23 14.37
N ALA A 79 -17.07 14.15 15.28
CA ALA A 79 -18.23 13.26 15.14
C ALA A 79 -19.18 13.68 14.01
N ASP A 80 -19.23 14.98 13.70
CA ASP A 80 -20.14 15.55 12.69
C ASP A 80 -19.44 15.89 11.37
N CYS A 81 -18.11 15.87 11.35
CA CYS A 81 -17.32 16.14 10.17
C CYS A 81 -17.16 14.87 9.32
N LEU A 82 -17.73 14.92 8.13
CA LEU A 82 -17.78 13.83 7.16
C LEU A 82 -17.14 14.28 5.84
N VAL A 83 -16.40 13.38 5.22
CA VAL A 83 -16.00 13.48 3.81
C VAL A 83 -16.95 12.63 3.00
N ALA A 84 -17.56 13.21 1.97
CA ALA A 84 -18.31 12.49 0.96
C ALA A 84 -17.59 12.60 -0.38
N ILE A 85 -17.41 11.47 -1.06
CA ILE A 85 -16.82 11.39 -2.40
C ILE A 85 -17.95 11.18 -3.40
N SER A 86 -18.07 12.10 -4.36
CA SER A 86 -19.18 12.10 -5.32
C SER A 86 -18.79 11.59 -6.71
N SER A 87 -17.51 11.67 -7.07
CA SER A 87 -16.98 11.11 -8.30
C SER A 87 -15.63 10.48 -8.01
N VAL A 88 -15.37 9.27 -8.53
CA VAL A 88 -14.05 8.64 -8.51
C VAL A 88 -13.82 8.00 -9.87
N SER A 89 -12.69 8.29 -10.47
CA SER A 89 -12.22 7.60 -11.67
C SER A 89 -10.76 7.27 -11.52
N LEU A 90 -10.40 6.07 -11.96
CA LEU A 90 -9.02 5.61 -11.99
C LEU A 90 -8.70 5.19 -13.41
N LYS A 91 -7.79 5.92 -14.04
CA LYS A 91 -7.44 5.75 -15.44
C LYS A 91 -6.07 5.11 -15.57
N ASN A 92 -5.97 4.06 -16.37
CA ASN A 92 -4.70 3.51 -16.82
C ASN A 92 -4.04 4.52 -17.79
N LEU A 93 -2.84 5.00 -17.45
CA LEU A 93 -2.15 6.01 -18.26
C LEU A 93 -1.50 5.44 -19.52
N GLU A 94 -1.28 4.12 -19.58
CA GLU A 94 -0.72 3.45 -20.75
C GLU A 94 -1.80 3.13 -21.79
N THR A 95 -2.91 2.51 -21.37
CA THR A 95 -4.00 2.10 -22.29
C THR A 95 -5.06 3.18 -22.48
N GLY A 96 -5.16 4.13 -21.55
CA GLY A 96 -6.21 5.13 -21.52
C GLY A 96 -7.55 4.62 -20.98
N GLU A 97 -7.64 3.35 -20.60
CA GLU A 97 -8.87 2.72 -20.10
C GLU A 97 -9.17 3.12 -18.66
N TYR A 98 -10.45 3.13 -18.31
CA TYR A 98 -10.91 3.39 -16.94
C TYR A 98 -11.13 2.08 -16.20
N VAL A 99 -10.64 2.03 -14.97
CA VAL A 99 -10.83 0.92 -14.04
C VAL A 99 -12.14 1.19 -13.28
N PRO A 100 -13.08 0.23 -13.28
CA PRO A 100 -14.33 0.40 -12.57
C PRO A 100 -14.07 0.48 -11.06
N ILE A 101 -14.61 1.52 -10.43
CA ILE A 101 -14.58 1.71 -8.97
C ILE A 101 -16.04 1.74 -8.50
N PRO A 102 -16.41 0.99 -7.44
CA PRO A 102 -17.76 1.06 -6.89
C PRO A 102 -18.10 2.50 -6.45
N GLU A 103 -19.34 2.91 -6.73
CA GLU A 103 -19.79 4.30 -6.61
C GLU A 103 -19.76 4.84 -5.17
N SER A 104 -19.61 6.17 -5.07
CA SER A 104 -19.68 7.07 -3.91
C SER A 104 -19.49 6.47 -2.51
N ASP A 105 -18.43 6.89 -1.81
CA ASP A 105 -18.15 6.51 -0.43
C ASP A 105 -18.16 7.75 0.48
N SER A 106 -18.41 7.55 1.77
CA SER A 106 -18.31 8.61 2.77
C SER A 106 -17.68 8.08 4.05
N ALA A 107 -16.89 8.93 4.71
CA ALA A 107 -16.20 8.57 5.93
C ALA A 107 -16.21 9.73 6.94
N SER A 108 -16.40 9.38 8.22
CA SER A 108 -16.24 10.32 9.34
C SER A 108 -14.78 10.43 9.75
N PHE A 109 -14.39 11.62 10.21
CA PHE A 109 -13.08 11.81 10.81
C PHE A 109 -13.02 11.15 12.19
N ARG A 110 -11.91 10.44 12.44
CA ARG A 110 -11.63 9.81 13.73
C ARG A 110 -10.23 10.19 14.19
N GLN A 111 -10.10 10.52 15.47
CA GLN A 111 -8.80 10.81 16.06
C GLN A 111 -7.93 9.55 16.07
N ARG A 112 -6.66 9.73 15.72
CA ARG A 112 -5.60 8.72 15.77
C ARG A 112 -4.76 8.91 17.04
N SER A 113 -3.97 7.91 17.37
CA SER A 113 -3.10 7.91 18.55
C SER A 113 -2.01 8.99 18.52
N ASP A 114 -1.65 9.48 17.34
CA ASP A 114 -0.71 10.58 17.13
C ASP A 114 -1.36 11.97 17.25
N GLY A 115 -2.65 12.04 17.58
CA GLY A 115 -3.41 13.28 17.72
C GLY A 115 -4.04 13.79 16.42
N THR A 116 -3.70 13.23 15.26
CA THR A 116 -4.28 13.62 13.97
C THR A 116 -5.68 13.03 13.77
N TYR A 117 -6.45 13.61 12.85
CA TYR A 117 -7.79 13.13 12.51
C TYR A 117 -7.80 12.56 11.10
N HIS A 118 -8.29 11.32 10.97
CA HIS A 118 -8.32 10.60 9.71
C HIS A 118 -9.74 10.21 9.30
N ALA A 119 -10.10 10.47 8.05
CA ALA A 119 -11.27 9.88 7.38
C ALA A 119 -10.78 9.02 6.22
N SER A 120 -11.11 7.74 6.20
CA SER A 120 -10.55 6.77 5.26
C SER A 120 -11.61 5.95 4.55
N MET A 121 -11.41 5.72 3.26
CA MET A 121 -12.26 4.94 2.37
C MET A 121 -11.41 3.85 1.71
N ASN A 122 -11.95 2.64 1.60
CA ASN A 122 -11.23 1.50 1.02
C ASN A 122 -12.04 0.89 -0.14
N TYR A 123 -11.50 1.00 -1.34
CA TYR A 123 -12.06 0.43 -2.56
C TYR A 123 -11.35 -0.90 -2.84
N LYS A 124 -12.05 -2.00 -2.62
CA LYS A 124 -11.50 -3.34 -2.73
C LYS A 124 -11.66 -3.93 -4.12
N ALA A 125 -10.85 -4.94 -4.42
CA ALA A 125 -10.96 -5.77 -5.62
C ALA A 125 -10.90 -4.98 -6.94
N LEU A 126 -9.97 -4.03 -7.04
CA LEU A 126 -9.75 -3.31 -8.29
C LEU A 126 -8.97 -4.18 -9.27
N GLY A 127 -9.54 -4.39 -10.46
CA GLY A 127 -8.92 -5.12 -11.57
C GLY A 127 -7.80 -4.31 -12.23
N LEU A 128 -6.72 -4.06 -11.49
CA LEU A 128 -5.62 -3.21 -11.92
C LEU A 128 -4.49 -4.02 -12.57
N SER A 129 -4.01 -3.53 -13.72
CA SER A 129 -2.75 -3.94 -14.32
C SER A 129 -1.57 -3.26 -13.63
N TYR A 130 -0.35 -3.80 -13.78
CA TYR A 130 0.86 -3.13 -13.32
C TYR A 130 1.32 -2.07 -14.33
N SER A 131 0.64 -0.92 -14.33
CA SER A 131 0.84 0.24 -15.20
C SER A 131 0.69 1.54 -14.40
N ASP A 132 1.17 2.68 -14.88
CA ASP A 132 0.92 3.94 -14.18
C ASP A 132 -0.58 4.30 -14.24
N HIS A 133 -1.12 4.88 -13.17
CA HIS A 133 -2.54 5.23 -13.08
C HIS A 133 -2.75 6.67 -12.62
N SER A 134 -3.83 7.30 -13.09
CA SER A 134 -4.30 8.61 -12.61
C SER A 134 -5.64 8.46 -11.91
N LEU A 135 -5.67 8.83 -10.64
CA LEU A 135 -6.86 8.90 -9.81
C LEU A 135 -7.41 10.32 -9.84
N GLN A 136 -8.68 10.46 -10.19
CA GLN A 136 -9.41 11.72 -10.13
C GLN A 136 -10.67 11.53 -9.31
N PHE A 137 -10.89 12.42 -8.35
CA PHE A 137 -12.10 12.40 -7.54
C PHE A 137 -12.54 13.78 -7.11
N SER A 138 -13.84 13.92 -6.84
CA SER A 138 -14.41 15.10 -6.19
C SER A 138 -14.85 14.76 -4.78
N TYR A 139 -14.57 15.64 -3.84
CA TYR A 139 -14.98 15.50 -2.44
C TYR A 139 -15.78 16.70 -1.97
N THR A 140 -16.67 16.46 -1.02
CA THR A 140 -17.40 17.47 -0.26
C THR A 140 -17.24 17.17 1.23
N LEU A 141 -16.95 18.22 1.99
CA LEU A 141 -16.95 18.18 3.44
C LEU A 141 -18.33 18.57 3.95
N VAL A 142 -18.89 17.74 4.81
CA VAL A 142 -20.18 17.98 5.46
C VAL A 142 -19.92 18.19 6.95
N GLY A 143 -20.41 19.30 7.49
CA GLY A 143 -20.18 19.70 8.89
C GLY A 143 -19.02 20.66 9.10
N MET A 144 -18.67 20.93 10.36
CA MET A 144 -17.58 21.84 10.74
C MET A 144 -16.26 21.09 10.84
N CYS A 145 -15.54 21.05 9.72
CA CYS A 145 -14.33 20.25 9.55
C CYS A 145 -13.00 21.00 9.79
N GLY A 146 -13.03 22.30 10.10
CA GLY A 146 -11.81 23.11 10.27
C GLY A 146 -10.97 23.29 8.99
N LEU A 147 -11.53 22.98 7.81
CA LEU A 147 -10.85 23.05 6.51
C LEU A 147 -11.35 24.24 5.68
N VAL A 148 -10.46 24.83 4.89
CA VAL A 148 -10.71 26.07 4.11
C VAL A 148 -11.69 25.86 2.94
N ALA A 149 -11.72 24.67 2.34
CA ALA A 149 -12.55 24.36 1.18
C ALA A 149 -13.56 23.25 1.51
N SER A 150 -14.85 23.54 1.33
CA SER A 150 -15.95 22.57 1.54
C SER A 150 -16.15 21.62 0.36
N GLN A 151 -15.60 21.92 -0.81
CA GLN A 151 -15.65 21.05 -1.99
C GLN A 151 -14.45 21.30 -2.91
N ALA A 152 -13.86 20.24 -3.45
CA ALA A 152 -12.86 20.35 -4.51
C ALA A 152 -12.75 19.08 -5.35
N SER A 153 -12.09 19.20 -6.51
CA SER A 153 -11.68 18.08 -7.34
C SER A 153 -10.16 17.91 -7.27
N VAL A 154 -9.71 16.67 -7.19
CA VAL A 154 -8.32 16.32 -6.93
C VAL A 154 -7.87 15.29 -7.96
N THR A 155 -6.65 15.47 -8.45
CA THR A 155 -5.96 14.52 -9.32
C THR A 155 -4.68 14.07 -8.64
N MET A 156 -4.49 12.75 -8.55
CA MET A 156 -3.31 12.09 -8.01
C MET A 156 -2.79 11.05 -9.01
N ASN A 157 -1.49 10.83 -9.03
CA ASN A 157 -0.89 9.85 -9.95
C ASN A 157 -0.17 8.77 -9.16
N PHE A 158 -0.54 7.51 -9.42
CA PHE A 158 0.18 6.33 -8.97
C PHE A 158 1.21 5.96 -10.03
N LYS A 159 2.49 6.04 -9.67
CA LYS A 159 3.59 5.53 -10.49
C LYS A 159 3.98 4.14 -10.02
N ARG A 160 4.33 3.27 -10.96
CA ARG A 160 4.94 1.98 -10.64
C ARG A 160 6.23 2.17 -9.86
N ASP A 161 6.42 1.34 -8.86
CA ASP A 161 7.62 1.29 -8.03
C ASP A 161 8.05 -0.17 -7.87
N TYR A 162 8.80 -0.67 -8.85
CA TYR A 162 9.26 -2.06 -8.86
C TYR A 162 10.49 -2.19 -7.98
N SER A 163 10.47 -3.13 -7.05
CA SER A 163 11.66 -3.54 -6.33
C SER A 163 11.82 -5.05 -6.31
N GLU A 164 13.08 -5.49 -6.35
CA GLU A 164 13.45 -6.89 -6.23
C GLU A 164 14.46 -7.03 -5.08
N ARG A 165 14.16 -7.93 -4.16
CA ARG A 165 15.04 -8.25 -3.03
C ARG A 165 15.34 -9.74 -3.02
N LYS A 166 16.63 -10.08 -2.96
CA LYS A 166 17.08 -11.44 -2.66
C LYS A 166 17.15 -11.58 -1.16
N ILE A 167 16.38 -12.51 -0.60
CA ILE A 167 16.40 -12.87 0.81
C ILE A 167 17.19 -14.16 0.93
N THR A 168 18.29 -14.11 1.66
CA THR A 168 19.09 -15.29 1.97
C THR A 168 18.55 -15.99 3.21
N PHE A 169 18.98 -17.24 3.41
CA PHE A 169 18.72 -17.98 4.65
C PHE A 169 19.09 -17.17 5.91
N TRP A 170 20.20 -16.42 5.87
CA TRP A 170 20.65 -15.59 6.99
C TRP A 170 19.75 -14.39 7.26
N ASP A 171 19.23 -13.74 6.21
CA ASP A 171 18.25 -12.66 6.35
C ASP A 171 16.97 -13.17 7.03
N THR A 172 16.53 -14.37 6.63
CA THR A 172 15.34 -15.02 7.22
C THR A 172 15.56 -15.37 8.70
N LEU A 173 16.74 -15.87 9.06
CA LEU A 173 17.08 -16.27 10.43
C LEU A 173 17.23 -15.07 11.37
N MET A 174 17.59 -13.91 10.83
CA MET A 174 17.72 -12.64 11.58
C MET A 174 16.42 -11.82 11.63
N GLY A 175 15.36 -12.26 10.94
CA GLY A 175 14.05 -11.59 10.93
C GLY A 175 14.01 -10.31 10.07
N VAL A 176 14.78 -10.27 8.97
CA VAL A 176 15.02 -9.10 8.11
C VAL A 176 14.38 -9.22 6.73
#